data_AF-A0A946INU3-F1
#
_entry.id   AF-A0A946INU3-F1
#
_cell.length_a   1.000
_cell.length_b   1.000
_cell.length_c   1.000
_cell.angle_alpha   90.00
_cell.angle_beta   90.00
_cell.angle_gamma   90.00
#
_symmetry.space_group_name_H-M   'P 1'
#
loop_
_entity.id
_entity.type
_entity.pdbx_description
1 polymer ?
#
loop_
_entity_poly.entity_id
_entity_poly.type
_entity_poly.pdbx_seq_one_letter_code
_entity_poly.pdbx_strand_id
1 'polypeptide(L)'
;MKAEIEIGNKKYTVDFSKGIDISIPLNFNGEQPNTYGVEKATSKPYQDGKFVGDTRKGGPCNFETYSFTPHCNGTHTESIGHITDERISILSSLKEEMIPSNLISVTPRSTNENYIPNLNAEDLVITKEDLELHLKDANSEFLRGLIIRTLPNYESKKSRDYMKETP
;
A
#
# COMPACT_ATOMS: atom_id res chain seq x y z
N MET A 1 22.35 3.16 -7.06
CA MET A 1 22.32 2.44 -8.35
C MET A 1 21.66 3.36 -9.36
N LYS A 2 22.19 3.50 -10.58
CA LYS A 2 21.60 4.34 -11.63
C LYS A 2 21.20 3.46 -12.82
N ALA A 3 20.10 3.80 -13.50
CA ALA A 3 19.64 3.12 -14.71
C ALA A 3 19.15 4.12 -15.75
N GLU A 4 19.16 3.71 -17.02
CA GLU A 4 18.41 4.36 -18.09
C GLU A 4 17.20 3.49 -18.41
N ILE A 5 16.01 4.09 -18.42
CA ILE A 5 14.77 3.43 -18.80
C ILE A 5 14.14 4.18 -19.97
N GLU A 6 13.44 3.45 -20.82
CA GLU A 6 12.70 4.02 -21.94
C GLU A 6 11.21 3.98 -21.64
N ILE A 7 10.55 5.13 -21.78
CA ILE A 7 9.11 5.28 -21.59
C ILE A 7 8.58 6.00 -22.83
N GLY A 8 7.73 5.32 -23.60
CA GLY A 8 7.37 5.74 -24.96
C GLY A 8 8.63 5.87 -25.82
N ASN A 9 8.80 7.02 -26.49
CA ASN A 9 9.97 7.32 -27.32
C ASN A 9 11.03 8.18 -26.59
N LYS A 10 10.99 8.23 -25.25
CA LYS A 10 11.88 9.06 -24.44
C LYS A 10 12.70 8.21 -23.48
N LYS A 11 13.98 8.55 -23.35
CA LYS A 11 14.90 7.97 -22.38
C LYS A 11 14.94 8.80 -21.11
N TYR A 12 14.89 8.12 -19.97
CA TYR A 12 14.92 8.70 -18.64
C TYR A 12 16.05 8.08 -17.84
N THR A 13 16.81 8.92 -17.11
CA THR A 13 17.80 8.44 -16.15
C THR A 13 17.19 8.39 -14.75
N VAL A 14 17.27 7.23 -14.11
CA VAL A 14 16.78 7.00 -12.74
C VAL A 14 17.97 6.79 -11.80
N ASP A 15 17.92 7.45 -10.64
CA ASP A 15 18.86 7.24 -9.54
C ASP A 15 18.11 6.61 -8.36
N PHE A 16 18.24 5.29 -8.20
CA PHE A 16 17.50 4.52 -7.19
C PHE A 16 17.88 4.87 -5.75
N SER A 17 19.01 5.55 -5.50
CA SER A 17 19.30 6.05 -4.15
C SER A 17 18.52 7.31 -3.78
N LYS A 18 17.75 7.88 -4.73
CA LYS A 18 16.91 9.07 -4.51
C LYS A 18 15.42 8.75 -4.49
N GLY A 19 15.06 7.47 -4.42
CA GLY A 19 13.66 7.05 -4.29
C GLY A 19 13.00 7.63 -3.04
N ILE A 20 11.71 7.93 -3.13
CA ILE A 20 10.88 8.30 -1.99
C ILE A 20 10.08 7.05 -1.61
N ASP A 21 10.34 6.54 -0.41
CA ASP A 21 9.54 5.45 0.15
C ASP A 21 8.17 5.97 0.57
N ILE A 22 7.12 5.37 0.01
CA ILE A 22 5.71 5.70 0.30
C ILE A 22 5.03 4.61 1.13
N SER A 23 5.76 3.57 1.53
CA SER A 23 5.23 2.50 2.36
C SER A 23 5.09 2.93 3.81
N ILE A 24 4.10 2.36 4.50
CA ILE A 24 4.03 2.39 5.96
C ILE A 24 4.76 1.12 6.43
N PRO A 25 5.90 1.24 7.13
CA PRO A 25 6.65 0.07 7.57
C PRO A 25 5.84 -0.74 8.58
N LEU A 26 5.86 -2.06 8.41
CA LEU A 26 5.17 -2.97 9.33
C LEU A 26 5.98 -3.14 10.61
N ASN A 27 5.52 -2.52 11.70
CA ASN A 27 6.14 -2.60 13.01
C ASN A 27 5.58 -3.79 13.81
N PHE A 28 6.20 -4.95 13.67
CA PHE A 28 5.80 -6.16 14.41
C PHE A 28 5.80 -5.94 15.91
N ASN A 29 4.74 -6.40 16.58
CA ASN A 29 4.48 -6.22 18.02
C ASN A 29 4.25 -4.75 18.45
N GLY A 30 4.34 -3.78 17.54
CA GLY A 30 4.21 -2.36 17.82
C GLY A 30 2.91 -1.74 17.29
N GLU A 31 2.93 -0.41 17.23
CA GLU A 31 1.90 0.38 16.56
C GLU A 31 1.97 0.22 15.05
N GLN A 32 0.81 0.01 14.42
CA GLN A 32 0.66 -0.29 13.01
C GLN A 32 -0.78 0.00 12.59
N PRO A 33 -1.07 0.22 11.29
CA PRO A 33 -2.44 0.31 10.83
C PRO A 33 -3.21 -0.98 11.13
N ASN A 34 -4.51 -0.86 11.39
CA ASN A 34 -5.39 -2.00 11.52
C ASN A 34 -6.75 -1.70 10.90
N THR A 35 -7.35 -2.69 10.26
CA THR A 35 -8.77 -2.67 9.89
C THR A 35 -9.37 -4.03 10.18
N TYR A 36 -10.70 -4.07 10.30
CA TYR A 36 -11.49 -5.26 10.66
C TYR A 36 -11.17 -5.91 12.02
N GLY A 37 -10.39 -5.23 12.87
CA GLY A 37 -10.08 -5.70 14.22
C GLY A 37 -9.29 -7.01 14.24
N VAL A 38 -8.52 -7.30 13.18
CA VAL A 38 -7.65 -8.47 13.14
C VAL A 38 -6.53 -8.35 14.17
N GLU A 39 -5.91 -9.48 14.52
CA GLU A 39 -4.71 -9.47 15.35
C GLU A 39 -3.60 -8.58 14.76
N LYS A 40 -2.86 -7.93 15.65
CA LYS A 40 -1.67 -7.15 15.25
C LYS A 40 -0.64 -8.07 14.60
N ALA A 41 0.11 -7.56 13.63
CA ALA A 41 1.28 -8.28 13.14
C ALA A 41 2.24 -8.54 14.29
N THR A 42 2.63 -9.80 14.46
CA THR A 42 3.52 -10.24 15.53
C THR A 42 4.76 -10.90 14.96
N SER A 43 5.84 -10.80 15.73
CA SER A 43 7.07 -11.52 15.49
C SER A 43 7.54 -12.14 16.80
N LYS A 44 7.91 -13.42 16.74
CA LYS A 44 8.38 -14.18 17.91
C LYS A 44 9.59 -15.02 17.52
N PRO A 45 10.63 -15.12 18.36
CA PRO A 45 11.73 -16.05 18.10
C PRO A 45 11.22 -17.45 17.83
N TYR A 46 11.75 -18.09 16.80
CA TYR A 46 11.46 -19.49 16.53
C TYR A 46 11.94 -20.36 17.70
N GLN A 47 11.14 -21.36 18.08
CA GLN A 47 11.47 -22.27 19.17
C GLN A 47 11.17 -23.70 18.78
N ASP A 48 12.14 -24.59 19.00
CA ASP A 48 12.01 -26.03 18.82
C ASP A 48 12.75 -26.77 19.94
N GLY A 49 12.01 -27.32 20.90
CA GLY A 49 12.57 -27.92 22.11
C GLY A 49 13.43 -26.95 22.91
N LYS A 50 14.74 -27.22 23.01
CA LYS A 50 15.72 -26.35 23.69
C LYS A 50 16.29 -25.27 22.79
N PHE A 51 16.03 -25.33 21.48
CA PHE A 51 16.50 -24.34 20.54
C PHE A 51 15.65 -23.08 20.63
N VAL A 52 16.30 -21.93 20.73
CA VAL A 52 15.66 -20.61 20.67
C VAL A 52 16.41 -19.77 19.64
N GLY A 53 15.71 -19.32 18.60
CA GLY A 53 16.23 -18.45 17.54
C GLY A 53 16.42 -17.01 18.00
N ASP A 54 17.06 -16.81 19.14
CA ASP A 54 17.35 -15.50 19.72
C ASP A 54 18.69 -15.52 20.47
N THR A 55 19.68 -14.80 19.95
CA THR A 55 21.01 -14.71 20.57
C THR A 55 20.98 -14.04 21.94
N ARG A 56 19.99 -13.18 22.20
CA ARG A 56 19.78 -12.53 23.51
C ARG A 56 19.29 -13.54 24.56
N LYS A 57 18.79 -14.70 24.13
CA LYS A 57 18.38 -15.83 24.98
C LYS A 57 19.38 -17.00 24.95
N GLY A 58 20.59 -16.78 24.42
CA GLY A 58 21.63 -17.82 24.33
C GLY A 58 21.55 -18.71 23.08
N GLY A 59 20.67 -18.37 22.13
CA GLY A 59 20.63 -19.03 20.82
C GLY A 59 21.85 -18.73 19.95
N PRO A 60 22.17 -19.58 18.96
CA PRO A 60 23.32 -19.36 18.07
C PRO A 60 23.06 -18.33 16.96
N CYS A 61 21.80 -17.99 16.68
CA CYS A 61 21.39 -17.03 15.66
C CYS A 61 20.02 -16.42 15.96
N ASN A 62 19.67 -15.35 15.25
CA ASN A 62 18.36 -14.68 15.34
C ASN A 62 17.50 -15.06 14.14
N PHE A 63 16.36 -15.67 14.38
CA PHE A 63 15.31 -15.79 13.38
C PHE A 63 13.95 -15.94 14.05
N GLU A 64 12.98 -15.25 13.49
CA GLU A 64 11.65 -15.08 14.08
C GLU A 64 10.58 -15.64 13.14
N THR A 65 9.49 -16.13 13.73
CA THR A 65 8.25 -16.46 13.03
C THR A 65 7.37 -15.22 13.02
N TYR A 66 7.00 -14.77 11.81
CA TYR A 66 6.08 -13.67 11.60
C TYR A 66 4.65 -14.17 11.37
N SER A 67 3.67 -13.48 11.95
CA SER A 67 2.24 -13.73 11.70
C SER A 67 1.53 -12.40 11.51
N PHE A 68 0.83 -12.24 10.39
CA PHE A 68 0.11 -11.01 10.04
C PHE A 68 -0.94 -11.26 8.95
N THR A 69 -1.89 -10.34 8.85
CA THR A 69 -2.91 -10.29 7.80
C THR A 69 -2.55 -9.14 6.84
N PRO A 70 -1.98 -9.42 5.65
CA PRO A 70 -1.39 -8.39 4.78
C PRO A 70 -2.31 -7.22 4.45
N HIS A 71 -3.57 -7.51 4.11
CA HIS A 71 -4.57 -6.50 3.78
C HIS A 71 -4.84 -5.52 4.94
N CYS A 72 -4.68 -5.99 6.18
CA CYS A 72 -5.18 -5.27 7.35
C CYS A 72 -4.08 -4.56 8.15
N ASN A 73 -2.84 -5.05 8.12
CA ASN A 73 -1.79 -4.58 9.02
C ASN A 73 -0.84 -3.52 8.42
N GLY A 74 -0.96 -3.17 7.13
CA GLY A 74 -0.07 -2.18 6.52
C GLY A 74 -0.21 -2.05 5.00
N THR A 75 0.83 -1.51 4.37
CA THR A 75 0.92 -1.36 2.91
C THR A 75 0.95 -2.73 2.23
N HIS A 76 0.09 -2.91 1.23
CA HIS A 76 -0.05 -4.18 0.51
C HIS A 76 -0.46 -3.94 -0.95
N THR A 77 -0.49 -5.01 -1.72
CA THR A 77 -0.97 -5.03 -3.10
C THR A 77 -1.98 -6.15 -3.23
N GLU A 78 -3.09 -5.87 -3.92
CA GLU A 78 -4.16 -6.84 -4.15
C GLU A 78 -4.18 -7.31 -5.60
N SER A 79 -4.72 -8.51 -5.81
CA SER A 79 -5.05 -9.04 -7.13
C SER A 79 -6.52 -9.41 -7.14
N ILE A 80 -7.05 -9.67 -8.33
CA ILE A 80 -8.43 -10.14 -8.51
C ILE A 80 -8.76 -11.38 -7.66
N GLY A 81 -7.76 -12.23 -7.36
CA GLY A 81 -7.91 -13.38 -6.47
C GLY A 81 -8.35 -13.04 -5.05
N HIS A 82 -8.31 -11.77 -4.63
CA HIS A 82 -8.87 -11.30 -3.37
C HIS A 82 -10.41 -11.38 -3.32
N ILE A 83 -11.07 -11.17 -4.47
CA ILE A 83 -12.53 -11.04 -4.56
C ILE A 83 -13.19 -12.13 -5.43
N THR A 84 -12.43 -13.16 -5.80
CA THR A 84 -12.91 -14.30 -6.59
C THR A 84 -12.65 -15.63 -5.89
N ASP A 85 -13.43 -16.66 -6.19
CA ASP A 85 -13.20 -18.02 -5.69
C ASP A 85 -11.88 -18.62 -6.20
N GLU A 86 -11.44 -18.20 -7.40
CA GLU A 86 -10.17 -18.61 -7.97
C GLU A 86 -8.96 -18.02 -7.23
N ARG A 87 -7.99 -18.88 -6.89
CA ARG A 87 -6.73 -18.48 -6.24
C ARG A 87 -5.73 -17.91 -7.25
N ILE A 88 -5.98 -16.69 -7.69
CA ILE A 88 -5.10 -15.93 -8.59
C ILE A 88 -4.05 -15.19 -7.75
N SER A 89 -2.77 -15.36 -8.11
CA SER A 89 -1.64 -14.76 -7.38
C SER A 89 -1.25 -13.41 -7.95
N ILE A 90 -0.74 -12.51 -7.11
CA ILE A 90 -0.09 -11.26 -7.53
C ILE A 90 1.00 -11.55 -8.58
N LEU A 91 1.79 -12.61 -8.40
CA LEU A 91 2.88 -12.96 -9.33
C LEU A 91 2.37 -13.43 -10.70
N SER A 92 1.13 -13.92 -10.78
CA SER A 92 0.50 -14.23 -12.06
C SER A 92 -0.07 -12.99 -12.76
N SER A 93 -0.38 -11.93 -12.00
CA SER A 93 -1.05 -10.71 -12.50
C SER A 93 -0.09 -9.55 -12.77
N LEU A 94 0.88 -9.31 -11.87
CA LEU A 94 1.86 -8.25 -11.99
C LEU A 94 3.01 -8.71 -12.90
N LYS A 95 3.12 -8.10 -14.08
CA LYS A 95 4.13 -8.45 -15.11
C LYS A 95 5.30 -7.49 -15.18
N GLU A 96 5.18 -6.34 -14.53
CA GLU A 96 6.18 -5.27 -14.55
C GLU A 96 6.35 -4.71 -13.14
N GLU A 97 7.59 -4.59 -12.69
CA GLU A 97 7.94 -4.09 -11.36
C GLU A 97 8.06 -2.56 -11.33
N MET A 98 8.31 -1.95 -12.50
CA MET A 98 8.48 -0.50 -12.66
C MET A 98 7.37 0.05 -13.55
N ILE A 99 6.42 0.78 -12.95
CA ILE A 99 5.23 1.28 -13.64
C ILE A 99 5.32 2.81 -13.74
N PRO A 100 5.45 3.38 -14.96
CA PRO A 100 5.33 4.82 -15.17
C PRO A 100 4.00 5.34 -14.63
N SER A 101 4.05 6.20 -13.63
CA SER A 101 2.87 6.64 -12.88
C SER A 101 2.85 8.14 -12.66
N ASN A 102 1.65 8.73 -12.65
CA ASN A 102 1.43 10.10 -12.20
C ASN A 102 1.01 10.13 -10.74
N LEU A 103 1.46 11.14 -10.00
CA LEU A 103 1.00 11.43 -8.65
C LEU A 103 0.06 12.63 -8.69
N ILE A 104 -1.16 12.46 -8.18
CA ILE A 104 -2.11 13.56 -7.94
C ILE A 104 -2.39 13.71 -6.46
N SER A 105 -2.80 14.90 -6.04
CA SER A 105 -3.24 15.16 -4.66
C SER A 105 -4.66 15.69 -4.66
N VAL A 106 -5.56 15.04 -3.95
CA VAL A 106 -7.00 15.33 -3.98
C VAL A 106 -7.56 15.35 -2.57
N THR A 107 -8.42 16.32 -2.25
CA THR A 107 -9.22 16.29 -1.03
C THR A 107 -10.56 15.63 -1.36
N PRO A 108 -10.89 14.45 -0.80
CA PRO A 108 -12.19 13.83 -1.02
C PRO A 108 -13.35 14.75 -0.58
N ARG A 109 -14.47 14.71 -1.30
CA ARG A 109 -15.62 15.58 -1.07
C ARG A 109 -16.95 14.84 -1.23
N SER A 110 -18.00 15.38 -0.63
CA SER A 110 -19.38 14.96 -0.95
C SER A 110 -19.70 15.32 -2.41
N THR A 111 -20.55 14.53 -3.05
CA THR A 111 -20.88 14.66 -4.48
C THR A 111 -22.35 14.38 -4.76
N ASN A 112 -22.82 14.80 -5.94
CA ASN A 112 -24.11 14.41 -6.51
C ASN A 112 -23.95 13.40 -7.68
N GLU A 113 -22.73 12.93 -7.92
CA GLU A 113 -22.46 11.88 -8.89
C GLU A 113 -23.00 10.52 -8.41
N ASN A 114 -23.33 9.63 -9.36
CA ASN A 114 -23.86 8.31 -9.06
C ASN A 114 -22.78 7.23 -9.24
N TYR A 115 -22.65 6.36 -8.24
CA TYR A 115 -21.66 5.30 -8.19
C TYR A 115 -22.32 3.93 -7.95
N ILE A 116 -21.57 2.87 -8.22
CA ILE A 116 -21.96 1.49 -7.89
C ILE A 116 -20.89 0.92 -6.94
N PRO A 117 -21.26 0.49 -5.72
CA PRO A 117 -22.58 0.62 -5.09
C PRO A 117 -22.97 2.08 -4.82
N ASN A 118 -24.24 2.33 -4.48
CA ASN A 118 -24.71 3.66 -4.10
C ASN A 118 -23.93 4.19 -2.88
N LEU A 119 -23.67 5.49 -2.86
CA LEU A 119 -23.00 6.17 -1.76
C LEU A 119 -23.92 6.34 -0.54
N ASN A 120 -23.34 6.26 0.65
CA ASN A 120 -23.97 6.76 1.88
C ASN A 120 -23.85 8.29 1.95
N ALA A 121 -24.61 8.92 2.84
CA ALA A 121 -24.69 10.38 2.93
C ALA A 121 -23.37 11.01 3.42
N GLU A 122 -22.62 10.27 4.23
CA GLU A 122 -21.35 10.64 4.85
C GLU A 122 -20.13 10.32 3.98
N ASP A 123 -20.31 9.61 2.86
CA ASP A 123 -19.21 9.21 2.01
C ASP A 123 -18.56 10.44 1.34
N LEU A 124 -17.24 10.49 1.42
CA LEU A 124 -16.42 11.42 0.67
C LEU A 124 -15.74 10.65 -0.47
N VAL A 125 -15.79 11.19 -1.67
CA VAL A 125 -15.24 10.54 -2.87
C VAL A 125 -14.25 11.44 -3.59
N ILE A 126 -13.41 10.80 -4.39
CA ILE A 126 -12.66 11.47 -5.45
C ILE A 126 -13.55 11.43 -6.68
N THR A 127 -14.03 12.60 -7.11
CA THR A 127 -15.02 12.71 -8.19
C THR A 127 -14.39 12.55 -9.57
N LYS A 128 -15.23 12.30 -10.59
CA LYS A 128 -14.77 12.33 -11.98
C LYS A 128 -14.17 13.71 -12.33
N GLU A 129 -14.84 14.78 -11.89
CA GLU A 129 -14.36 16.15 -12.08
C GLU A 129 -12.97 16.37 -11.47
N ASP A 130 -12.71 15.81 -10.28
CA ASP A 130 -11.38 15.88 -9.65
C ASP A 130 -10.32 15.20 -10.52
N LEU A 131 -10.62 14.02 -11.06
CA LEU A 131 -9.69 13.29 -11.93
C LEU A 131 -9.44 14.02 -13.25
N GLU A 132 -10.49 14.52 -13.91
CA GLU A 132 -10.35 15.29 -15.16
C GLU A 132 -9.51 16.55 -14.94
N LEU A 133 -9.74 17.28 -13.85
CA LEU A 133 -9.00 18.49 -13.53
C LEU A 133 -7.50 18.21 -13.31
N HIS A 134 -7.16 17.14 -12.58
CA HIS A 134 -5.77 16.81 -12.24
C HIS A 134 -5.03 16.09 -13.38
N LEU A 135 -5.74 15.41 -14.28
CA LEU A 135 -5.14 14.58 -15.33
C LEU A 135 -5.22 15.20 -16.74
N LYS A 136 -5.90 16.34 -16.93
CA LYS A 136 -6.06 16.99 -18.26
C LYS A 136 -4.76 17.19 -19.03
N ASP A 137 -3.67 17.52 -18.33
CA ASP A 137 -2.35 17.81 -18.91
C ASP A 137 -1.32 16.70 -18.60
N ALA A 138 -1.77 15.57 -18.05
CA ALA A 138 -0.89 14.48 -17.67
C ALA A 138 -0.31 13.81 -18.93
N ASN A 139 0.98 13.48 -18.86
CA ASN A 139 1.62 12.70 -19.91
C ASN A 139 1.02 11.29 -19.92
N SER A 140 0.39 10.90 -21.03
CA SER A 140 -0.26 9.60 -21.22
C SER A 140 0.67 8.41 -20.98
N GLU A 141 1.97 8.58 -21.28
CA GLU A 141 2.98 7.54 -21.05
C GLU A 141 3.17 7.23 -19.54
N PHE A 142 2.84 8.17 -18.67
CA PHE A 142 2.86 8.03 -17.21
C PHE A 142 1.46 7.74 -16.63
N LEU A 143 0.48 7.40 -17.46
CA LEU A 143 -0.85 6.97 -17.01
C LEU A 143 -1.02 5.44 -17.00
N ARG A 144 0.10 4.70 -17.06
CA ARG A 144 0.09 3.24 -16.84
C ARG A 144 -0.20 2.89 -15.37
N GLY A 145 0.11 3.81 -14.46
CA GLY A 145 -0.32 3.80 -13.07
C GLY A 145 -0.74 5.19 -12.61
N LEU A 146 -1.59 5.24 -11.59
CA LEU A 146 -2.02 6.47 -10.94
C LEU A 146 -1.82 6.32 -9.43
N ILE A 147 -1.06 7.25 -8.86
CA ILE A 147 -0.86 7.37 -7.42
C ILE A 147 -1.73 8.52 -6.95
N ILE A 148 -2.64 8.24 -6.02
CA ILE A 148 -3.54 9.24 -5.45
C ILE A 148 -3.14 9.48 -3.99
N ARG A 149 -2.72 10.71 -3.70
CA ARG A 149 -2.52 11.19 -2.33
C ARG A 149 -3.77 11.93 -1.87
N THR A 150 -4.55 11.32 -0.99
CA THR A 150 -5.68 12.00 -0.36
C THR A 150 -5.20 13.04 0.64
N LEU A 151 -5.96 14.13 0.78
CA LEU A 151 -5.68 15.20 1.74
C LEU A 151 -6.84 15.34 2.74
N PRO A 152 -6.54 15.63 4.02
CA PRO A 152 -5.20 15.72 4.61
C PRO A 152 -4.51 14.34 4.77
N ASN A 153 -3.19 14.29 4.57
CA ASN A 153 -2.39 13.06 4.71
C ASN A 153 -1.61 13.06 6.04
N TYR A 154 -2.32 12.84 7.14
CA TYR A 154 -1.74 12.90 8.49
C TYR A 154 -0.82 11.71 8.81
N GLU A 155 0.17 11.96 9.67
CA GLU A 155 1.08 10.94 10.20
C GLU A 155 0.37 9.87 11.04
N SER A 156 -0.75 10.21 11.68
CA SER A 156 -1.55 9.28 12.50
C SER A 156 -2.02 8.05 11.72
N LYS A 157 -2.15 8.14 10.38
CA LYS A 157 -2.53 7.01 9.53
C LYS A 157 -1.54 5.84 9.64
N LYS A 158 -0.29 6.10 10.04
CA LYS A 158 0.76 5.07 10.20
C LYS A 158 0.48 4.09 11.33
N SER A 159 -0.43 4.42 12.26
CA SER A 159 -0.81 3.56 13.38
C SER A 159 -2.32 3.51 13.66
N ARG A 160 -3.14 4.04 12.75
CA ARG A 160 -4.59 4.16 12.94
C ARG A 160 -5.29 2.80 12.90
N ASP A 161 -6.20 2.60 13.84
CA ASP A 161 -7.20 1.53 13.82
C ASP A 161 -8.47 2.06 13.17
N TYR A 162 -8.70 1.68 11.91
CA TYR A 162 -9.79 2.18 11.08
C TYR A 162 -11.18 1.65 11.50
N MET A 163 -11.24 0.70 12.44
CA MET A 163 -12.50 0.30 13.08
C MET A 163 -12.87 1.18 14.27
N LYS A 164 -11.94 2.02 14.75
CA LYS A 164 -12.13 2.91 15.91
C LYS A 164 -12.16 4.37 15.52
N GLU A 165 -11.34 4.75 14.54
CA GLU A 165 -11.24 6.12 14.05
C GLU A 165 -11.51 6.14 12.55
N THR A 166 -12.57 6.86 12.16
CA THR A 166 -12.87 7.09 10.75
C THR A 166 -11.79 7.97 10.11
N PRO A 167 -11.49 7.76 8.81
CA PRO A 167 -10.51 8.53 8.05
C PRO A 167 -10.56 10.04 8.22
#